data_AF-A0A1J5NGL1-F1
#
_entry.id   AF-A0A1J5NGL1-F1
#
_cell.length_a   1.000
_cell.length_b   1.000
_cell.length_c   1.000
_cell.angle_alpha   90.00
_cell.angle_beta   90.00
_cell.angle_gamma   90.00
#
_symmetry.space_group_name_H-M   'P 1'
#
loop_
_entity.id
_entity.type
_entity.pdbx_description
1 polymer ?
#
loop_
_entity_poly.entity_id
_entity_poly.type
_entity_poly.pdbx_seq_one_letter_code
_entity_poly.pdbx_strand_id
1 'polypeptide(L)'
;MSCNIPDRAYDQAMKNRRPLPALFTARAALVLAWAALLSVPAFAGQTHSAVPGGEVRLEGPVKAGQPVKAVFDLKGYALPAGAYAAINVEFTAHPEGAKPEVRPGYPETVMTFDRPGTYSVLLLLNEISKGSCGGVSAKPLLDAELDVDVAP
;
A
#
# COMPACT_ATOMS: atom_id res chain seq x y z
N MET A 1 -36.71 79.58 -21.47
CA MET A 1 -36.66 79.66 -19.99
C MET A 1 -36.97 78.25 -19.49
N SER A 2 -36.14 77.49 -18.79
CA SER A 2 -34.91 77.75 -18.04
C SER A 2 -33.97 76.55 -18.23
N CYS A 3 -32.67 76.81 -18.26
CA CYS A 3 -31.62 75.79 -18.36
C CYS A 3 -31.54 75.00 -17.05
N ASN A 4 -31.50 73.67 -17.12
CA ASN A 4 -31.17 72.83 -15.97
C ASN A 4 -29.79 72.22 -16.23
N ILE A 5 -28.77 72.81 -15.61
CA ILE A 5 -27.38 72.38 -15.66
C ILE A 5 -27.21 71.35 -14.54
N PRO A 6 -26.90 70.08 -14.84
CA PRO A 6 -26.54 69.12 -13.80
C PRO A 6 -25.17 69.48 -13.19
N ASP A 7 -25.15 69.42 -11.87
CA ASP A 7 -24.08 69.84 -10.97
C ASP A 7 -22.77 69.07 -11.20
N ARG A 8 -21.65 69.79 -11.32
CA ARG A 8 -20.30 69.22 -11.54
C ARG A 8 -19.77 68.43 -10.33
N ALA A 9 -20.47 68.47 -9.20
CA ALA A 9 -20.05 67.81 -7.96
C ALA A 9 -20.25 66.28 -7.96
N TYR A 10 -21.10 65.71 -8.82
CA TYR A 10 -21.33 64.27 -8.84
C TYR A 10 -20.28 63.47 -9.62
N ASP A 11 -19.61 64.10 -10.60
CA ASP A 11 -18.73 63.41 -11.55
C ASP A 11 -17.29 63.21 -11.02
N GLN A 12 -16.95 63.82 -9.88
CA GLN A 12 -15.61 63.70 -9.30
C GLN A 12 -15.43 62.49 -8.35
N ALA A 13 -16.51 61.81 -7.96
CA ALA A 13 -16.44 60.68 -7.02
C ALA A 13 -16.03 59.33 -7.66
N MET A 14 -16.00 59.23 -9.00
CA MET A 14 -15.73 57.96 -9.71
C MET A 14 -14.31 57.81 -10.26
N LYS A 15 -13.46 58.85 -10.17
CA LYS A 15 -12.21 58.91 -10.97
C LYS A 15 -10.93 58.42 -10.27
N ASN A 16 -11.02 57.84 -9.08
CA ASN A 16 -9.84 57.48 -8.26
C ASN A 16 -9.72 56.00 -7.86
N ARG A 17 -10.26 55.07 -8.63
CA ARG A 17 -9.93 53.64 -8.47
C ARG A 17 -8.87 53.23 -9.48
N ARG A 18 -7.60 53.34 -9.06
CA ARG A 18 -6.45 52.83 -9.81
C ARG A 18 -6.53 51.29 -9.94
N PRO A 19 -6.09 50.73 -11.08
CA PRO A 19 -6.01 49.28 -11.27
C PRO A 19 -4.85 48.73 -10.43
N LEU A 20 -5.17 47.83 -9.49
CA LEU A 20 -4.16 47.05 -8.79
C LEU A 20 -3.65 45.93 -9.70
N PRO A 21 -2.33 45.70 -9.74
CA PRO A 21 -1.66 44.88 -10.72
C PRO A 21 -1.88 43.38 -10.50
N ALA A 22 -1.90 42.67 -11.61
CA ALA A 22 -1.91 41.22 -11.74
C ALA A 22 -0.70 40.56 -11.05
N LEU A 23 -0.81 40.28 -9.75
CA LEU A 23 0.20 39.52 -8.99
C LEU A 23 -0.46 38.62 -7.95
N PHE A 24 -1.49 37.85 -8.34
CA PHE A 24 -2.08 36.84 -7.44
C PHE A 24 -2.33 35.47 -8.08
N THR A 25 -1.88 35.24 -9.31
CA THR A 25 -2.06 33.95 -10.03
C THR A 25 -0.85 33.02 -9.97
N ALA A 26 0.23 33.38 -9.28
CA ALA A 26 1.44 32.55 -9.22
C ALA A 26 1.60 31.71 -7.92
N ARG A 27 0.75 31.92 -6.90
CA ARG A 27 0.85 31.17 -5.62
C ARG A 27 -0.06 29.95 -5.52
N ALA A 28 -1.11 29.84 -6.34
CA ALA A 28 -2.03 28.71 -6.28
C ALA A 28 -1.47 27.43 -6.92
N ALA A 29 -0.56 27.55 -7.89
CA ALA A 29 0.03 26.40 -8.57
C ALA A 29 1.12 25.68 -7.75
N LEU A 30 1.77 26.38 -6.81
CA LEU A 30 2.89 25.81 -6.03
C LEU A 30 2.41 24.96 -4.84
N VAL A 31 1.20 25.20 -4.33
CA VAL A 31 0.64 24.44 -3.19
C VAL A 31 0.06 23.09 -3.63
N LEU A 32 -0.48 22.99 -4.85
CA LEU A 32 -1.01 21.73 -5.40
C LEU A 32 0.08 20.72 -5.79
N ALA A 33 1.30 21.19 -6.11
CA ALA A 33 2.43 20.31 -6.44
C ALA A 33 3.05 19.61 -5.21
N TRP A 34 2.83 20.13 -4.00
CA TRP A 34 3.36 19.52 -2.77
C TRP A 34 2.50 18.38 -2.21
N ALA A 35 1.21 18.36 -2.51
CA ALA A 35 0.32 17.30 -2.03
C ALA A 35 0.49 15.97 -2.79
N ALA A 36 1.02 16.00 -4.02
CA ALA A 36 1.20 14.80 -4.85
C ALA A 36 2.49 14.01 -4.55
N LEU A 37 3.41 14.55 -3.74
CA LEU A 37 4.69 13.89 -3.41
C LEU A 37 4.66 13.09 -2.09
N LEU A 38 3.53 13.05 -1.38
CA LEU A 38 3.38 12.31 -0.12
C LEU A 38 2.49 11.07 -0.23
N SER A 39 2.07 10.69 -1.44
CA SER A 39 1.41 9.40 -1.69
C SER A 39 2.44 8.26 -1.67
N VAL A 40 3.13 8.08 -0.55
CA VAL A 40 3.83 6.82 -0.27
C VAL A 40 2.72 5.83 0.09
N PRO A 41 2.55 4.70 -0.62
CA PRO A 41 1.66 3.65 -0.16
C PRO A 41 2.17 3.21 1.22
N ALA A 42 1.45 3.59 2.26
CA ALA A 42 1.72 3.13 3.60
C ALA A 42 1.27 1.68 3.67
N PHE A 43 2.21 0.76 3.43
CA PHE A 43 2.00 -0.65 3.76
C PHE A 43 1.93 -0.76 5.29
N ALA A 44 0.72 -0.81 5.84
CA ALA A 44 0.49 -1.12 7.24
C ALA A 44 0.46 -2.64 7.42
N GLY A 45 1.59 -3.30 7.15
CA GLY A 45 1.73 -4.73 7.42
C GLY A 45 2.06 -4.98 8.89
N GLN A 46 1.30 -5.84 9.56
CA GLN A 46 1.68 -6.34 10.89
C GLN A 46 2.42 -7.66 10.70
N THR A 47 3.70 -7.69 11.07
CA THR A 47 4.49 -8.93 11.09
C THR A 47 4.78 -9.28 12.53
N HIS A 48 4.41 -10.50 12.90
CA HIS A 48 4.83 -11.11 14.14
C HIS A 48 5.77 -12.28 13.80
N SER A 49 6.86 -12.41 14.56
CA SER A 49 7.81 -13.49 14.33
C SER A 49 8.31 -14.03 15.66
N ALA A 50 8.23 -15.36 15.80
CA ALA A 50 8.85 -16.09 16.89
C ALA A 50 10.38 -16.22 16.70
N VAL A 51 10.87 -15.92 15.49
CA VAL A 51 12.30 -15.88 15.17
C VAL A 51 12.77 -14.42 15.25
N PRO A 52 13.81 -14.10 16.04
CA PRO A 52 14.31 -12.73 16.15
C PRO A 52 14.71 -12.14 14.78
N GLY A 53 14.03 -11.06 14.39
CA GLY A 53 14.28 -10.36 13.13
C GLY A 53 13.74 -11.07 11.88
N GLY A 54 12.97 -12.15 12.04
CA GLY A 54 12.28 -12.80 10.94
C GLY A 54 11.35 -11.81 10.22
N GLU A 55 11.41 -11.78 8.90
CA GLU A 55 10.62 -10.85 8.08
C GLU A 55 10.11 -11.52 6.80
N VAL A 56 9.10 -10.90 6.20
CA VAL A 56 8.62 -11.24 4.87
C VAL A 56 8.64 -10.00 4.00
N ARG A 57 9.02 -10.16 2.73
CA ARG A 57 9.05 -9.08 1.75
C ARG A 57 8.34 -9.50 0.49
N LEU A 58 7.63 -8.57 -0.13
CA LEU A 58 7.07 -8.76 -1.45
C LEU A 58 8.08 -8.29 -2.50
N GLU A 59 8.37 -9.15 -3.48
CA GLU A 59 9.25 -8.86 -4.60
C GLU A 59 8.50 -9.06 -5.93
N GLY A 60 8.84 -8.22 -6.91
CA GLY A 60 8.21 -8.22 -8.22
C GLY A 60 7.09 -7.18 -8.36
N PRO A 61 6.51 -7.07 -9.57
CA PRO A 61 5.48 -6.09 -9.86
C PRO A 61 4.14 -6.49 -9.24
N VAL A 62 3.58 -5.65 -8.38
CA VAL A 62 2.24 -5.84 -7.81
C VAL A 62 1.17 -5.40 -8.82
N LYS A 63 0.98 -6.23 -9.86
CA LYS A 63 0.06 -5.99 -10.98
C LYS A 63 -0.74 -7.23 -11.32
N ALA A 64 -1.95 -7.01 -11.84
CA ALA A 64 -2.84 -8.09 -12.25
C ALA A 64 -2.18 -8.97 -13.34
N GLY A 65 -2.31 -10.29 -13.19
CA GLY A 65 -1.73 -11.30 -14.07
C GLY A 65 -0.21 -11.46 -13.98
N GLN A 66 0.48 -10.69 -13.12
CA GLN A 66 1.92 -10.84 -12.90
C GLN A 66 2.20 -11.58 -11.59
N PRO A 67 3.24 -12.45 -11.56
CA PRO A 67 3.62 -13.13 -10.34
C PRO A 67 4.31 -12.18 -9.36
N VAL A 68 3.85 -12.17 -8.12
CA VAL A 68 4.49 -11.52 -6.97
C VAL A 68 5.07 -12.60 -6.06
N LYS A 69 6.30 -12.40 -5.59
CA LYS A 69 6.96 -13.31 -4.66
C LYS A 69 6.86 -12.78 -3.24
N ALA A 70 6.38 -13.60 -2.30
CA ALA A 70 6.61 -13.39 -0.88
C ALA A 70 7.89 -14.15 -0.49
N VAL A 71 8.92 -13.41 -0.12
CA VAL A 71 10.24 -13.93 0.28
C VAL A 71 10.34 -13.88 1.80
N PHE A 72 10.53 -15.04 2.42
CA PHE A 72 10.65 -15.20 3.86
C PHE A 72 12.14 -15.25 4.24
N ASP A 73 12.56 -14.39 5.16
CA ASP A 73 13.91 -14.39 5.72
C ASP A 73 13.85 -14.57 7.24
N LEU A 74 14.27 -15.75 7.70
CA LEU A 74 14.36 -16.09 9.12
C LEU A 74 15.73 -15.76 9.76
N LYS A 75 16.53 -14.88 9.14
CA LYS A 75 17.79 -14.34 9.67
C LYS A 75 18.77 -15.39 10.18
N GLY A 76 18.93 -16.46 9.40
CA GLY A 76 19.87 -17.54 9.72
C GLY A 76 19.32 -18.58 10.69
N TYR A 77 18.03 -18.53 11.05
CA TYR A 77 17.37 -19.67 11.70
C TYR A 77 17.48 -20.91 10.82
N ALA A 78 18.11 -21.95 11.36
CA ALA A 78 18.20 -23.26 10.72
C ALA A 78 17.09 -24.16 11.24
N LEU A 79 16.33 -24.75 10.32
CA LEU A 79 15.34 -25.76 10.67
C LEU A 79 16.05 -26.97 11.30
N PRO A 80 15.53 -27.53 12.41
CA PRO A 80 16.05 -28.76 12.98
C PRO A 80 16.08 -29.91 11.97
N ALA A 81 17.02 -30.83 12.12
CA ALA A 81 17.12 -31.99 11.24
C ALA A 81 15.81 -32.82 11.25
N GLY A 82 15.28 -33.11 10.06
CA GLY A 82 14.01 -33.83 9.91
C GLY A 82 12.76 -32.96 10.05
N ALA A 83 12.91 -31.66 10.31
CA ALA A 83 11.83 -30.67 10.18
C ALA A 83 11.82 -30.05 8.78
N TYR A 84 10.68 -29.50 8.38
CA TYR A 84 10.51 -28.75 7.14
C TYR A 84 9.64 -27.51 7.37
N ALA A 85 9.82 -26.49 6.53
CA ALA A 85 8.96 -25.31 6.54
C ALA A 85 7.66 -25.59 5.76
N ALA A 86 6.53 -25.12 6.30
CA ALA A 86 5.25 -25.09 5.62
C ALA A 86 4.69 -23.68 5.66
N ILE A 87 4.21 -23.20 4.51
CA ILE A 87 3.59 -21.88 4.38
C ILE A 87 2.13 -22.06 4.05
N ASN A 88 1.28 -21.40 4.83
CA ASN A 88 -0.13 -21.24 4.52
C ASN A 88 -0.40 -19.78 4.14
N VAL A 89 -1.23 -19.57 3.12
CA VAL A 89 -1.62 -18.25 2.64
C VAL A 89 -3.13 -18.16 2.70
N GLU A 90 -3.63 -17.17 3.44
CA GLU A 90 -5.04 -16.92 3.62
C GLU A 90 -5.39 -15.52 3.14
N PHE A 91 -6.40 -15.41 2.27
CA PHE A 91 -6.93 -14.13 1.82
C PHE A 91 -8.12 -13.77 2.71
N THR A 92 -7.92 -12.87 3.66
CA THR A 92 -8.94 -12.42 4.62
C THR A 92 -9.89 -11.40 4.00
N ALA A 93 -9.42 -10.63 3.02
CA ALA A 93 -10.23 -9.77 2.17
C ALA A 93 -9.70 -9.78 0.72
N HIS A 94 -10.61 -9.77 -0.26
CA HIS A 94 -10.24 -9.68 -1.68
C HIS A 94 -11.40 -9.12 -2.52
N PRO A 95 -11.13 -8.54 -3.71
CA PRO A 95 -12.18 -8.12 -4.65
C PRO A 95 -13.10 -9.29 -5.06
N GLU A 96 -14.36 -9.02 -5.39
CA GLU A 96 -15.37 -10.04 -5.72
C GLU A 96 -14.97 -10.95 -6.89
N GLY A 97 -14.79 -12.25 -6.70
CA GLY A 97 -14.45 -13.19 -7.78
C GLY A 97 -13.50 -14.27 -7.30
N ALA A 98 -12.70 -14.83 -8.22
CA ALA A 98 -11.75 -15.88 -7.88
C ALA A 98 -10.66 -15.36 -6.93
N LYS A 99 -10.23 -16.22 -6.00
CA LYS A 99 -9.07 -15.99 -5.14
C LYS A 99 -7.79 -16.06 -6.00
N PRO A 100 -6.72 -15.32 -5.63
CA PRO A 100 -5.44 -15.42 -6.33
C PRO A 100 -4.90 -16.84 -6.37
N GLU A 101 -4.15 -17.18 -7.42
CA GLU A 101 -3.41 -18.43 -7.48
C GLU A 101 -2.20 -18.34 -6.54
N VAL A 102 -1.98 -19.40 -5.75
CA VAL A 102 -0.86 -19.47 -4.81
C VAL A 102 -0.06 -20.75 -5.05
N ARG A 103 1.24 -20.58 -5.18
CA ARG A 103 2.23 -21.67 -5.21
C ARG A 103 3.10 -21.54 -3.96
N PRO A 104 2.73 -22.21 -2.85
CA PRO A 104 3.46 -22.12 -1.60
C PRO A 104 4.84 -22.77 -1.70
N GLY A 105 5.83 -22.14 -1.09
CA GLY A 105 7.21 -22.58 -1.07
C GLY A 105 8.04 -21.77 -0.08
N TYR A 106 9.07 -22.38 0.49
CA TYR A 106 10.06 -21.71 1.33
C TYR A 106 11.44 -21.81 0.66
N PRO A 107 12.22 -20.71 0.57
CA PRO A 107 11.96 -19.39 1.15
C PRO A 107 11.03 -18.50 0.32
N GLU A 108 10.56 -18.95 -0.85
CA GLU A 108 9.76 -18.14 -1.77
C GLU A 108 8.38 -18.76 -2.04
N THR A 109 7.33 -17.98 -1.77
CA THR A 109 5.95 -18.30 -2.16
C THR A 109 5.53 -17.37 -3.29
N VAL A 110 4.95 -17.91 -4.36
CA VAL A 110 4.51 -17.13 -5.52
C VAL A 110 3.00 -16.97 -5.48
N MET A 111 2.53 -15.75 -5.66
CA MET A 111 1.12 -15.40 -5.75
C MET A 111 0.86 -14.69 -7.07
N THR A 112 -0.20 -15.06 -7.77
CA THR A 112 -0.66 -14.40 -8.99
C THR A 112 -2.07 -13.87 -8.78
N PHE A 113 -2.21 -12.55 -8.85
CA PHE A 113 -3.49 -11.86 -8.67
C PHE A 113 -4.12 -11.63 -10.04
N ASP A 114 -5.26 -12.25 -10.34
CA ASP A 114 -5.85 -12.12 -11.68
C ASP A 114 -6.57 -10.79 -11.93
N ARG A 115 -6.82 -10.01 -10.87
CA ARG A 115 -7.60 -8.78 -10.94
C ARG A 115 -7.00 -7.68 -10.07
N PRO A 116 -7.18 -6.40 -10.45
CA PRO A 116 -6.73 -5.28 -9.64
C PRO A 116 -7.63 -5.08 -8.42
N GLY A 117 -7.07 -4.40 -7.41
CA GLY A 117 -7.75 -4.05 -6.17
C GLY A 117 -6.93 -4.38 -4.93
N THR A 118 -7.50 -4.10 -3.76
CA THR A 118 -6.86 -4.34 -2.48
C THR A 118 -7.15 -5.74 -1.95
N TYR A 119 -6.11 -6.45 -1.53
CA TYR A 119 -6.16 -7.76 -0.92
C TYR A 119 -5.56 -7.70 0.48
N SER A 120 -6.22 -8.29 1.46
CA SER A 120 -5.62 -8.53 2.79
C SER A 120 -5.21 -9.99 2.86
N VAL A 121 -3.92 -10.22 3.09
CA VAL A 121 -3.28 -11.53 3.02
C VAL A 121 -2.61 -11.85 4.35
N LEU A 122 -2.99 -12.96 4.95
CA LEU A 122 -2.32 -13.55 6.10
C LEU A 122 -1.37 -14.67 5.63
N LEU A 123 -0.08 -14.48 5.86
CA LEU A 123 0.98 -15.44 5.57
C LEU A 123 1.39 -16.11 6.88
N LEU A 124 1.35 -17.44 6.93
CA LEU A 124 1.73 -18.23 8.11
C LEU A 124 2.85 -19.19 7.75
N LEU A 125 4.04 -18.97 8.31
CA LEU A 125 5.20 -19.84 8.17
C LEU A 125 5.40 -20.65 9.46
N ASN A 126 5.34 -21.97 9.30
CA ASN A 126 5.48 -22.93 10.39
C ASN A 126 6.64 -23.89 10.14
N GLU A 127 7.32 -24.28 11.21
CA GLU A 127 8.16 -25.47 11.25
C GLU A 127 7.29 -26.68 11.51
N ILE A 128 7.36 -27.68 10.64
CA ILE A 128 6.68 -28.95 10.80
C ILE A 128 7.72 -30.02 11.10
N SER A 129 7.52 -30.76 12.19
CA SER A 129 8.35 -31.89 12.58
C SER A 129 7.50 -33.12 12.89
N LYS A 130 8.04 -34.30 12.62
CA LYS A 130 7.38 -35.57 12.93
C LYS A 130 8.00 -36.18 14.19
N GLY A 131 7.15 -36.46 15.17
CA GLY A 131 7.54 -37.16 16.39
C GLY A 131 7.74 -38.66 16.14
N SER A 132 8.55 -39.29 16.98
CA SER A 132 8.84 -40.74 16.95
C SER A 132 7.58 -41.61 17.10
N CYS A 133 6.56 -41.13 17.80
CA CYS A 133 5.29 -41.82 17.99
C CYS A 133 4.25 -41.57 16.87
N GLY A 134 4.68 -41.05 15.71
CA GLY A 134 3.82 -40.84 14.55
C GLY A 134 3.00 -39.54 14.55
N GLY A 135 3.12 -38.71 15.59
CA GLY A 135 2.51 -37.38 15.66
C GLY A 135 3.21 -36.35 14.78
N VAL A 136 2.50 -35.29 14.41
CA VAL A 136 3.05 -34.11 13.72
C VAL A 136 2.96 -32.92 14.67
N SER A 137 4.05 -32.17 14.80
CA SER A 137 4.12 -30.91 15.55
C SER A 137 4.30 -29.76 14.56
N ALA A 138 3.53 -28.70 14.76
CA ALA A 138 3.65 -27.45 14.02
C ALA A 138 4.03 -26.33 14.99
N LYS A 139 5.18 -25.70 14.78
CA LYS A 139 5.66 -24.56 15.56
C LYS A 139 5.60 -23.31 14.67
N PRO A 140 4.88 -22.25 15.08
CA PRO A 140 4.87 -21.00 14.33
C PRO A 140 6.26 -20.36 14.36
N LEU A 141 6.72 -19.90 13.19
CA LEU A 141 7.98 -19.17 13.04
C LEU A 141 7.74 -17.70 12.71
N LEU A 142 6.79 -17.43 11.81
CA LEU A 142 6.42 -16.09 11.37
C LEU A 142 4.97 -16.07 10.91
N ASP A 143 4.27 -15.01 11.27
CA ASP A 143 2.95 -14.64 10.76
C ASP A 143 2.97 -13.18 10.29
N ALA A 144 2.40 -12.92 9.13
CA ALA A 144 2.36 -11.58 8.57
C ALA A 144 1.03 -11.30 7.90
N GLU A 145 0.39 -10.22 8.32
CA GLU A 145 -0.78 -9.66 7.66
C GLU A 145 -0.32 -8.50 6.76
N LEU A 146 -0.60 -8.62 5.47
CA LEU A 146 -0.19 -7.68 4.43
C LEU A 146 -1.41 -7.19 3.66
N ASP A 147 -1.57 -5.88 3.57
CA ASP A 147 -2.46 -5.26 2.59
C ASP A 147 -1.69 -5.04 1.27
N VAL A 148 -2.17 -5.68 0.21
CA VAL A 148 -1.56 -5.68 -1.12
C VAL A 148 -2.47 -4.94 -2.08
N ASP A 149 -2.03 -3.80 -2.58
CA ASP A 149 -2.76 -3.04 -3.61
C ASP A 149 -2.27 -3.44 -5.00
N VAL A 150 -3.12 -4.15 -5.73
CA VAL A 150 -2.80 -4.72 -7.06
C VAL A 150 -3.23 -3.75 -8.15
N ALA A 151 -2.26 -3.25 -8.90
CA ALA A 151 -2.51 -2.37 -10.03
C ALA A 151 -3.04 -3.15 -11.26
N PRO A 152 -3.73 -2.46 -12.19
CA PRO A 152 -4.09 -3.03 -13.49
C PRO A 152 -2.89 -3.46 -14.34
#